data_AF-A0A1B9EQH1-F1
#
_entry.id   AF-A0A1B9EQH1-F1
#
_cell.length_a   1.000
_cell.length_b   1.000
_cell.length_c   1.000
_cell.angle_alpha   90.00
_cell.angle_beta   90.00
_cell.angle_gamma   90.00
#
_symmetry.space_group_name_H-M   'P 1'
#
loop_
_entity.id
_entity.type
_entity.pdbx_description
1 polymer ?
#
loop_
_entity_poly.entity_id
_entity_poly.type
_entity_poly.pdbx_seq_one_letter_code
_entity_poly.pdbx_strand_id
1 'polypeptide(L)'
;MSWFWWILIFFWVGGFAWTQDTVRKALRKRHKRKLELLKATTQKQLAIEAANRPPEPVCGCTHHLAKHDKQGRCHEQVEVATAWDENKKPLRYEPGRCNCQQYVGPQPLSQVYAEDLTDRWPTEPPTAEEPPAKSV
;
A
#
# COMPACT_ATOMS: atom_id res chain seq x y z
N MET A 1 17.99 8.64 -67.97
CA MET A 1 16.93 8.80 -66.95
C MET A 1 16.78 7.59 -65.99
N SER A 2 17.55 6.50 -66.13
CA SER A 2 17.41 5.27 -65.31
C SER A 2 18.28 5.23 -64.05
N TRP A 3 19.36 6.01 -63.98
CA TRP A 3 20.29 6.03 -62.84
C TRP A 3 19.62 6.55 -61.56
N PHE A 4 18.83 7.62 -61.64
CA PHE A 4 18.09 8.14 -60.48
C PHE A 4 17.17 7.10 -59.82
N TRP A 5 16.60 6.18 -60.59
CA TRP A 5 15.78 5.09 -60.07
C TRP A 5 16.59 4.08 -59.25
N TRP A 6 17.81 3.75 -59.66
CA TRP A 6 18.70 2.87 -58.89
C TRP A 6 19.17 3.51 -57.58
N ILE A 7 19.47 4.82 -57.58
CA ILE A 7 19.83 5.55 -56.35
C ILE A 7 18.67 5.57 -55.37
N LEU A 8 17.45 5.81 -55.84
CA LEU A 8 16.26 5.82 -54.99
C LEU A 8 15.97 4.45 -54.39
N ILE A 9 16.16 3.35 -55.15
CA ILE A 9 16.00 1.98 -54.64
C ILE A 9 17.02 1.70 -53.52
N PHE A 10 18.31 2.01 -53.72
CA PHE A 10 19.32 1.80 -52.69
C PHE A 10 19.08 2.67 -51.44
N PHE A 11 18.61 3.91 -51.63
CA PHE A 11 18.29 4.81 -50.52
C PHE A 11 17.07 4.32 -49.70
N TRP A 12 16.01 3.88 -50.39
CA TRP A 12 14.80 3.35 -49.74
C TRP A 12 15.02 1.99 -49.08
N VAL A 13 15.74 1.08 -49.72
CA VAL A 13 15.94 -0.29 -49.23
C VAL A 13 17.06 -0.37 -48.19
N GLY A 14 18.14 0.40 -48.35
CA GLY A 14 19.33 0.31 -47.49
C GLY A 14 19.43 1.38 -46.40
N GLY A 15 19.06 2.63 -46.72
CA GLY A 15 19.34 3.78 -45.84
C GLY A 15 18.30 4.00 -44.74
N PHE A 16 17.02 3.74 -45.01
CA PHE A 16 15.95 4.09 -44.09
C PHE A 16 15.69 3.05 -42.99
N ALA A 17 15.95 1.76 -43.28
CA ALA A 17 15.71 0.67 -42.34
C ALA A 17 16.62 0.75 -41.09
N TRP A 18 17.91 1.04 -41.28
CA TRP A 18 18.89 1.11 -40.18
C TRP A 18 18.61 2.28 -39.21
N THR A 19 18.19 3.42 -39.75
CA THR A 19 17.86 4.63 -38.97
C THR A 19 16.61 4.40 -38.12
N GLN A 20 15.58 3.76 -38.69
CA GLN A 20 14.36 3.37 -37.97
C GLN A 20 14.66 2.42 -36.78
N ASP A 21 15.52 1.44 -36.99
CA ASP A 21 15.87 0.46 -35.95
C ASP A 21 16.67 1.06 -34.81
N THR A 22 17.56 2.03 -35.10
CA THR A 22 18.35 2.73 -34.09
C THR A 22 17.45 3.58 -33.18
N VAL A 23 16.49 4.30 -33.76
CA VAL A 23 15.50 5.09 -33.01
C VAL A 23 14.61 4.18 -32.14
N ARG A 24 14.13 3.06 -32.70
CA ARG A 24 13.33 2.08 -31.94
C ARG A 24 14.11 1.50 -30.75
N LYS A 25 15.39 1.16 -30.93
CA LYS A 25 16.24 0.66 -29.84
C LYS A 25 16.43 1.70 -28.74
N ALA A 26 16.67 2.97 -29.10
CA ALA A 26 16.82 4.06 -28.14
C ALA A 26 15.54 4.30 -27.31
N LEU A 27 14.37 4.32 -27.96
CA LEU A 27 13.07 4.46 -27.28
C LEU A 27 12.79 3.30 -26.33
N ARG A 28 13.07 2.05 -26.74
CA ARG A 28 12.93 0.87 -25.86
C ARG A 28 13.84 0.97 -24.64
N LYS A 29 15.10 1.41 -24.81
CA LYS A 29 16.04 1.58 -23.69
C LYS A 29 15.56 2.65 -22.70
N ARG A 30 15.06 3.79 -23.20
CA ARG A 30 14.46 4.84 -22.36
C ARG A 30 13.22 4.34 -21.61
N HIS A 31 12.34 3.61 -22.31
CA HIS A 31 11.15 3.04 -21.70
C HIS A 31 11.48 2.03 -20.60
N LYS A 32 12.42 1.11 -20.85
CA LYS A 32 12.91 0.15 -19.84
C LYS A 32 13.45 0.86 -18.60
N ARG A 33 14.31 1.87 -18.79
CA ARG A 33 14.85 2.67 -17.69
C ARG A 33 13.75 3.39 -16.89
N LYS A 34 12.73 3.92 -17.57
CA LYS A 34 11.58 4.56 -16.91
C LYS A 34 10.77 3.55 -16.08
N LEU A 35 10.53 2.35 -16.61
CA LEU A 35 9.85 1.29 -15.87
C LEU A 35 10.64 0.83 -14.64
N GLU A 36 11.95 0.69 -14.74
CA GLU A 36 12.81 0.33 -13.60
C GLU A 36 12.74 1.37 -12.49
N LEU A 37 12.78 2.65 -12.84
CA LEU A 37 12.62 3.74 -11.87
C LEU A 37 11.25 3.70 -11.19
N LEU A 38 10.16 3.52 -11.95
CA LEU A 38 8.81 3.41 -11.39
C LEU A 38 8.70 2.21 -10.44
N LYS A 39 9.22 1.05 -10.83
CA LYS A 39 9.25 -0.15 -9.97
C LYS A 39 10.03 0.11 -8.68
N ALA A 40 11.19 0.76 -8.77
CA ALA A 40 12.00 1.11 -7.59
C ALA A 40 11.25 2.08 -6.67
N THR A 41 10.54 3.07 -7.22
CA THR A 41 9.71 3.99 -6.40
C THR A 41 8.54 3.27 -5.74
N THR A 42 7.85 2.39 -6.46
CA THR A 42 6.75 1.59 -5.88
C THR A 42 7.26 0.68 -4.78
N GLN A 43 8.39 -0.01 -4.98
CA GLN A 43 8.99 -0.86 -3.93
C GLN A 43 9.37 -0.05 -2.69
N LYS A 44 9.95 1.14 -2.86
CA LYS A 44 10.24 2.03 -1.73
C LYS A 44 8.97 2.43 -0.98
N GLN A 45 7.90 2.79 -1.70
CA GLN A 45 6.61 3.13 -1.09
C GLN A 45 6.03 1.96 -0.30
N LEU A 46 6.02 0.76 -0.89
CA LEU A 46 5.54 -0.46 -0.22
C LEU A 46 6.38 -0.81 1.02
N ALA A 47 7.70 -0.60 0.98
CA ALA A 47 8.57 -0.82 2.13
C ALA A 47 8.29 0.20 3.25
N ILE A 48 8.04 1.46 2.91
CA ILE A 48 7.66 2.51 3.88
C ILE A 48 6.29 2.19 4.47
N GLU A 49 5.32 1.79 3.66
CA GLU A 49 3.98 1.40 4.12
C GLU A 49 4.05 0.19 5.06
N ALA A 50 4.82 -0.84 4.69
CA ALA A 50 5.03 -2.01 5.54
C ALA A 50 5.72 -1.66 6.87
N ALA A 51 6.69 -0.74 6.85
CA ALA A 51 7.37 -0.25 8.05
C ALA A 51 6.45 0.60 8.95
N ASN A 52 5.52 1.35 8.37
CA ASN A 52 4.54 2.15 9.11
C ASN A 52 3.27 1.38 9.49
N ARG A 53 3.12 0.11 9.07
CA ARG A 53 1.98 -0.70 9.47
C ARG A 53 2.07 -0.94 10.98
N PRO A 54 1.08 -0.50 11.77
CA PRO A 54 1.08 -0.79 13.20
C PRO A 54 1.03 -2.31 13.40
N PRO A 55 1.69 -2.85 14.44
CA PRO A 55 1.60 -4.27 14.73
C PRO A 55 0.14 -4.65 14.95
N GLU A 56 -0.30 -5.73 14.32
CA GLU A 56 -1.65 -6.23 14.55
C GLU A 56 -1.77 -6.62 16.03
N PRO A 57 -2.85 -6.20 16.72
CA PRO A 57 -3.05 -6.51 18.14
C PRO A 57 -3.55 -7.95 18.28
N VAL A 58 -2.65 -8.89 18.02
CA VAL A 58 -2.90 -10.32 18.07
C VAL A 58 -2.43 -10.85 19.42
N CYS A 59 -3.34 -11.44 20.19
CA CYS A 59 -2.98 -12.15 21.42
C CYS A 59 -2.18 -13.42 21.06
N GLY A 60 -1.43 -14.01 22.01
CA GLY A 60 -0.60 -15.22 21.79
C GLY A 60 -1.32 -16.46 21.24
N CYS A 61 -2.65 -16.39 21.08
CA CYS A 61 -3.51 -17.41 20.49
C CYS A 61 -4.16 -16.97 19.16
N THR A 62 -3.53 -16.02 18.47
CA THR A 62 -3.84 -15.59 17.10
C THR A 62 -5.22 -14.95 16.85
N HIS A 63 -5.94 -14.53 17.89
CA HIS A 63 -7.26 -13.89 17.77
C HIS A 63 -7.25 -12.41 18.17
N HIS A 64 -8.16 -11.63 17.58
CA HIS A 64 -8.29 -10.19 17.83
C HIS A 64 -8.74 -9.88 19.26
N LEU A 65 -8.34 -8.70 19.76
CA LEU A 65 -8.75 -8.17 21.08
C LEU A 65 -10.28 -8.17 21.27
N ALA A 66 -11.06 -7.97 20.21
CA ALA A 66 -12.53 -7.98 20.22
C ALA A 66 -13.16 -9.29 20.72
N LYS A 67 -12.39 -10.39 20.81
CA LYS A 67 -12.87 -11.70 21.31
C LYS A 67 -12.73 -11.88 22.83
N HIS A 68 -12.31 -10.83 23.55
CA HIS A 68 -12.11 -10.85 25.00
C HIS A 68 -13.24 -10.12 25.73
N ASP A 69 -13.62 -10.61 26.91
CA ASP A 69 -14.48 -9.86 27.84
C ASP A 69 -13.70 -8.73 28.56
N LYS A 70 -14.42 -7.94 29.37
CA LYS A 70 -13.81 -6.88 30.20
C LYS A 70 -12.83 -7.44 31.25
N GLN A 71 -12.90 -8.73 31.55
CA GLN A 71 -12.02 -9.42 32.50
C GLN A 71 -10.79 -10.05 31.80
N GLY A 72 -10.67 -9.91 30.47
CA GLY A 72 -9.57 -10.43 29.66
C GLY A 72 -9.67 -11.91 29.30
N ARG A 73 -10.82 -12.54 29.49
CA ARG A 73 -11.05 -13.94 29.11
C ARG A 73 -11.49 -14.03 27.65
N CYS A 74 -10.83 -14.90 26.90
CA CYS A 74 -11.22 -15.17 25.51
C CYS A 74 -12.41 -16.13 25.42
N HIS A 75 -13.30 -15.87 24.47
CA HIS A 75 -14.48 -16.70 24.18
C HIS A 75 -14.31 -17.59 22.94
N GLU A 76 -13.18 -17.49 22.24
CA GLU A 76 -12.92 -18.24 21.01
C GLU A 76 -12.44 -19.67 21.30
N GLN A 77 -12.68 -20.56 20.33
CA GLN A 77 -12.14 -21.91 20.32
C GLN A 77 -10.82 -21.95 19.53
N VAL A 78 -9.83 -22.65 20.07
CA VAL A 78 -8.49 -22.84 19.48
C VAL A 78 -8.20 -24.33 19.37
N GLU A 79 -7.32 -24.71 18.45
CA GLU A 79 -6.81 -26.07 18.38
C GLU A 79 -5.86 -26.33 19.55
N VAL A 80 -6.24 -27.24 20.45
CA VAL A 80 -5.45 -27.63 21.62
C VAL A 80 -4.91 -29.04 21.40
N ALA A 81 -3.61 -29.22 21.62
CA ALA A 81 -2.99 -30.53 21.56
C ALA A 81 -3.47 -31.43 22.70
N THR A 82 -4.15 -32.54 22.36
CA THR A 82 -4.71 -33.49 23.34
C THR A 82 -3.89 -34.77 23.49
N ALA A 83 -3.04 -35.08 22.52
CA ALA A 83 -2.12 -36.21 22.57
C ALA A 83 -0.69 -35.77 22.25
N TRP A 84 0.27 -36.33 22.97
CA TRP A 84 1.69 -35.98 22.90
C TRP A 84 2.54 -37.25 22.76
N ASP A 85 3.59 -37.19 21.96
CA ASP A 85 4.61 -38.25 21.89
C ASP A 85 5.64 -38.15 23.01
N GLU A 86 6.60 -39.09 23.04
CA GLU A 86 7.71 -39.12 24.02
C GLU A 86 8.60 -37.87 23.97
N ASN A 87 8.63 -37.18 22.82
CA ASN A 87 9.42 -35.96 22.59
C ASN A 87 8.61 -34.68 22.81
N LYS A 88 7.41 -34.76 23.39
CA LYS A 88 6.47 -33.63 23.56
C LYS A 88 6.11 -32.97 22.23
N LYS A 89 6.02 -33.75 21.16
CA LYS A 89 5.40 -33.32 19.91
C LYS A 89 3.91 -33.65 19.95
N PRO A 90 3.03 -32.72 19.58
CA PRO A 90 1.60 -32.96 19.53
C PRO A 90 1.25 -33.95 18.40
N LEU A 91 0.52 -35.01 18.74
CA LEU A 91 0.03 -36.05 17.83
C LEU A 91 -1.41 -35.81 17.36
N ARG A 92 -2.22 -35.13 18.18
CA ARG A 92 -3.63 -34.83 17.90
C ARG A 92 -3.99 -33.46 18.45
N TYR A 93 -4.84 -32.76 17.71
CA TYR A 93 -5.47 -31.52 18.13
C TYR A 93 -6.98 -31.69 18.21
N GLU A 94 -7.60 -31.05 19.20
CA GLU A 94 -9.05 -30.97 19.35
C GLU A 94 -9.46 -29.51 19.62
N PRO A 95 -10.68 -29.10 19.26
CA PRO A 95 -11.18 -27.77 19.56
C PRO A 95 -11.35 -27.61 21.08
N GLY A 96 -10.61 -26.68 21.66
CA GLY A 96 -10.69 -26.31 23.08
C GLY A 96 -10.92 -24.81 23.25
N ARG A 97 -11.37 -24.39 24.43
CA ARG A 97 -11.50 -22.96 24.75
C ARG A 97 -10.12 -22.31 24.88
N CYS A 98 -9.93 -21.12 24.31
CA CYS A 98 -8.69 -20.38 24.52
C CYS A 98 -8.50 -20.03 26.00
N ASN A 99 -7.34 -20.40 26.55
CA ASN A 99 -6.91 -20.03 27.91
C ASN A 99 -6.05 -18.76 27.93
N CYS A 100 -6.03 -18.00 26.84
CA CYS A 100 -5.38 -16.70 26.78
C CYS A 100 -6.02 -15.68 27.72
N GLN A 101 -5.19 -14.95 28.46
CA GLN A 101 -5.59 -13.88 29.38
C GLN A 101 -5.42 -12.48 28.76
N GLN A 102 -5.71 -12.34 27.46
CA GLN A 102 -5.53 -11.09 26.70
C GLN A 102 -4.06 -10.68 26.46
N TYR A 103 -3.85 -9.79 25.49
CA TYR A 103 -2.58 -9.09 25.28
C TYR A 103 -2.23 -8.21 26.49
N VAL A 104 -1.00 -8.37 27.01
CA VAL A 104 -0.43 -7.57 28.09
C VAL A 104 0.67 -6.68 27.50
N GLY A 105 0.32 -5.47 27.11
CA GLY A 105 1.23 -4.47 26.58
C GLY A 105 0.54 -3.11 26.46
N PRO A 106 1.24 -2.06 26.01
CA PRO A 106 0.63 -0.75 25.83
C PRO A 106 -0.60 -0.88 24.91
N GLN A 107 -1.71 -0.25 25.29
CA GLN A 107 -2.93 -0.32 24.49
C GLN A 107 -2.64 0.16 23.07
N PRO A 108 -2.94 -0.65 22.03
CA PRO A 108 -2.77 -0.21 20.66
C PRO A 108 -3.60 1.05 20.44
N LEU A 109 -3.00 2.08 19.82
CA LEU A 109 -3.70 3.30 19.46
C LEU A 109 -4.95 2.93 18.65
N SER A 110 -6.12 3.29 19.16
CA SER A 110 -7.37 3.11 18.43
C SER A 110 -7.31 3.95 17.16
N GLN A 111 -7.47 3.31 16.00
CA GLN A 111 -7.65 4.04 14.75
C GLN A 111 -9.06 4.62 14.76
N VAL A 112 -9.15 5.92 15.03
CA VAL A 112 -10.37 6.70 14.78
C VAL A 112 -10.28 7.25 13.37
N TYR A 113 -11.34 7.06 12.58
CA TYR A 113 -11.46 7.70 11.29
C TYR A 113 -11.54 9.22 11.51
N ALA A 114 -10.64 9.97 10.88
CA ALA A 114 -10.74 11.41 10.78
C ALA A 114 -11.42 11.75 9.45
N GLU A 115 -12.48 12.54 9.50
CA GLU A 115 -13.14 13.06 8.30
C GLU A 115 -12.14 13.84 7.44
N ASP A 116 -12.27 13.75 6.12
CA ASP A 116 -11.45 14.56 5.22
C ASP A 116 -11.68 16.06 5.50
N LEU A 117 -10.59 16.81 5.68
CA LEU A 117 -10.61 18.27 5.83
C LEU A 117 -11.06 18.90 4.51
N THR A 118 -12.38 18.94 4.32
CA THR A 118 -13.04 19.48 3.13
C THR A 118 -13.42 20.96 3.28
N ASP A 119 -13.31 21.50 4.50
CA ASP A 119 -13.52 22.90 4.77
C ASP A 119 -12.39 23.73 4.14
N ARG A 120 -12.71 24.37 3.01
CA ARG A 120 -11.94 25.52 2.52
C ARG A 120 -12.01 26.59 3.61
N TRP A 121 -10.92 26.77 4.34
CA TRP A 121 -10.73 27.93 5.19
C TRP A 121 -11.03 29.20 4.38
N PRO A 122 -11.87 30.14 4.87
CA PRO A 122 -12.15 31.38 4.15
C PRO A 122 -10.84 32.11 3.87
N THR A 123 -10.44 32.20 2.60
CA THR A 123 -9.27 32.99 2.17
C THR A 123 -9.61 34.46 1.97
N GLU A 124 -10.90 34.81 2.04
CA GLU A 124 -11.37 36.17 1.87
C GLU A 124 -11.42 36.86 3.25
N PRO A 125 -10.80 38.04 3.40
CA PRO A 125 -10.91 38.82 4.62
C PRO A 125 -12.39 39.21 4.82
N PRO A 126 -12.88 39.28 6.07
CA PRO A 126 -14.23 39.70 6.35
C PRO A 126 -14.44 41.11 5.77
N THR A 127 -15.32 41.23 4.78
CA THR A 127 -15.74 42.51 4.24
C THR A 127 -16.39 43.27 5.38
N ALA A 128 -15.77 44.37 5.82
CA ALA A 128 -16.33 45.22 6.85
C ALA A 128 -17.68 45.74 6.34
N GLU A 129 -18.78 45.28 6.95
CA GLU A 129 -20.11 45.83 6.70
C GLU A 129 -20.09 47.32 7.05
N GLU A 130 -20.42 48.14 6.05
CA GLU A 130 -20.51 49.59 6.20
C GLU A 130 -21.62 49.93 7.20
N PRO A 131 -21.35 50.74 8.24
CA PRO A 131 -22.34 51.01 9.27
C PRO A 131 -23.54 51.77 8.68
N PRO A 132 -24.78 51.46 9.10
CA PRO A 132 -25.96 52.07 8.53
C PRO A 132 -25.95 53.59 8.74
N ALA A 133 -26.20 54.32 7.66
CA ALA A 133 -26.27 55.77 7.66
C ALA A 133 -27.29 56.25 8.69
N LYS A 134 -26.85 57.10 9.62
CA LYS A 134 -27.71 57.74 10.62
C LYS A 134 -28.71 58.65 9.89
N SER A 135 -29.98 58.31 9.95
CA SER A 135 -31.08 59.19 9.55
C SER A 135 -31.15 60.37 10.53
N VAL A 136 -31.05 61.59 10.01
CA VAL A 136 -31.30 62.86 10.72
C VAL A 136 -32.79 63.19 10.66
#